data_AF-A0AB74U8Q8-F1
#
_entry.id   AF-A0AB74U8Q8-F1
#
_cell.length_a   1.000
_cell.length_b   1.000
_cell.length_c   1.000
_cell.angle_alpha   90.00
_cell.angle_beta   90.00
_cell.angle_gamma   90.00
#
_symmetry.space_group_name_H-M   'P 1'
#
loop_
_entity.id
_entity.type
_entity.pdbx_description
1 polymer ?
#
loop_
_entity_poly.entity_id
_entity_poly.type
_entity_poly.pdbx_seq_one_letter_code
_entity_poly.pdbx_strand_id
1 'polypeptide(L)'
;MDANSLYADYRLWQRFQRQDQLSREHQAAVRKLAETGAMASRVTEAYRSMADRGAKEGASYRTLFQRQRDSGDNLACEGWLFVRRVLTEGGTTRIRATLFEGFTLEQGTLTPTPETGVKITLDIYDELLMQNSLKLGCRTDRHDDARDTRFITFLDSVRGDLQQRG
;
A
#
# COMPACT_ATOMS: atom_id res chain seq x y z
N MET A 1 35.08 7.14 18.57
CA MET A 1 33.93 6.88 17.70
C MET A 1 34.47 6.03 16.56
N ASP A 2 34.01 4.79 16.43
CA ASP A 2 34.55 3.85 15.44
C ASP A 2 33.82 3.99 14.10
N ALA A 3 34.43 3.52 13.00
CA ALA A 3 33.83 3.66 11.68
C ALA A 3 32.49 2.89 11.57
N ASN A 4 32.34 1.78 12.31
CA ASN A 4 31.13 0.96 12.30
C ASN A 4 29.93 1.68 12.95
N SER A 5 30.16 2.44 14.02
CA SER A 5 29.14 3.25 14.68
C SER A 5 28.67 4.37 13.75
N LEU A 6 29.60 5.01 13.04
CA LEU A 6 29.27 6.05 12.04
C LEU A 6 28.40 5.50 10.90
N TYR A 7 28.73 4.30 10.38
CA TYR A 7 27.93 3.65 9.33
C TYR A 7 26.55 3.24 9.82
N ALA A 8 26.43 2.76 11.06
CA ALA A 8 25.15 2.39 11.66
C ALA A 8 24.25 3.62 11.84
N ASP A 9 24.80 4.71 12.37
CA ASP A 9 24.09 5.98 12.55
C ASP A 9 23.63 6.56 11.21
N TYR A 10 24.49 6.50 10.19
CA TYR A 10 24.13 6.94 8.84
C TYR A 10 22.98 6.13 8.25
N ARG A 11 23.01 4.79 8.35
CA ARG A 11 21.92 3.93 7.87
C ARG A 11 20.62 4.17 8.63
N LEU A 12 20.69 4.43 9.94
CA LEU A 12 19.54 4.79 10.74
C LEU A 12 18.94 6.13 10.27
N TRP A 13 19.79 7.13 10.06
CA TRP A 13 19.37 8.43 9.53
C TRP A 13 18.70 8.30 8.15
N GLN A 14 19.28 7.51 7.22
CA GLN A 14 18.68 7.26 5.91
C GLN A 14 17.28 6.63 6.00
N ARG A 15 17.08 5.68 6.94
CA ARG A 15 15.76 5.07 7.17
C ARG A 15 14.74 6.09 7.67
N PHE A 16 15.12 6.96 8.60
CA PHE A 16 14.22 8.02 9.07
C PHE A 16 13.88 9.03 7.97
N GLN A 17 14.85 9.43 7.14
CA GLN A 17 14.57 10.30 5.98
C GLN A 17 13.60 9.65 5.00
N ARG A 18 13.78 8.35 4.71
CA ARG A 18 12.87 7.60 3.84
C ARG A 18 11.48 7.47 4.46
N GLN A 19 11.38 7.19 5.76
CA GLN A 19 10.11 7.10 6.47
C GLN A 19 9.34 8.43 6.41
N ASP A 20 10.02 9.54 6.63
CA ASP A 20 9.45 10.89 6.57
C ASP A 20 8.99 11.24 5.14
N GLN A 21 9.76 10.86 4.11
CA GLN A 21 9.34 10.95 2.71
C GLN A 21 8.06 10.16 2.44
N LEU A 22 8.00 8.88 2.83
CA LEU A 22 6.83 8.02 2.62
C LEU A 22 5.61 8.54 3.37
N SER A 23 5.79 9.06 4.58
CA SER A 23 4.72 9.66 5.37
C SER A 23 4.11 10.86 4.65
N ARG A 24 4.93 11.77 4.10
CA ARG A 24 4.44 12.91 3.29
C ARG A 24 3.74 12.45 2.03
N GLU A 25 4.33 11.49 1.32
CA GLU A 25 3.79 10.98 0.07
C GLU A 25 2.43 10.30 0.26
N HIS A 26 2.32 9.43 1.26
CA HIS A 26 1.08 8.75 1.62
C HIS A 26 -0.02 9.77 1.97
N GLN A 27 0.28 10.73 2.85
CA GLN A 27 -0.67 11.77 3.22
C GLN A 27 -1.11 12.63 2.03
N ALA A 28 -0.18 12.98 1.12
CA ALA A 28 -0.51 13.71 -0.09
C ALA A 28 -1.42 12.90 -1.01
N ALA A 29 -1.16 11.60 -1.16
CA ALA A 29 -1.95 10.72 -1.99
C ALA A 29 -3.36 10.49 -1.42
N VAL A 30 -3.50 10.33 -0.10
CA VAL A 30 -4.80 10.28 0.59
C VAL A 30 -5.59 11.56 0.39
N ARG A 31 -4.96 12.73 0.56
CA ARG A 31 -5.63 14.03 0.32
C ARG A 31 -6.08 14.16 -1.14
N LYS A 32 -5.23 13.81 -2.09
CA LYS A 32 -5.57 13.84 -3.52
C LYS A 32 -6.73 12.91 -3.85
N LEU A 33 -6.75 11.70 -3.28
CA LEU A 33 -7.87 10.76 -3.45
C LEU A 33 -9.17 11.36 -2.89
N ALA A 34 -9.13 11.93 -1.68
CA ALA A 34 -10.26 12.61 -1.08
C ALA A 34 -10.78 13.80 -1.93
N GLU A 35 -9.87 14.61 -2.49
CA GLU A 35 -10.21 15.75 -3.36
C GLU A 35 -10.91 15.33 -4.65
N THR A 36 -10.61 14.14 -5.18
CA THR A 36 -11.30 13.62 -6.38
C THR A 36 -12.75 13.21 -6.12
N GLY A 37 -13.14 13.00 -4.85
CA GLY A 37 -14.45 12.45 -4.50
C GLY A 37 -14.70 11.06 -5.11
N ALA A 38 -13.64 10.31 -5.41
CA ALA A 38 -13.76 8.99 -6.00
C ALA A 38 -14.46 8.03 -5.03
N MET A 39 -15.58 7.46 -5.47
CA MET A 39 -16.29 6.42 -4.73
C MET A 39 -15.59 5.07 -4.85
N ALA A 40 -15.93 4.16 -3.95
CA ALA A 40 -15.42 2.79 -3.92
C ALA A 40 -15.61 2.06 -5.26
N SER A 41 -16.69 2.35 -5.99
CA SER A 41 -16.96 1.76 -7.32
C SER A 41 -15.89 2.12 -8.35
N ARG A 42 -15.44 3.38 -8.40
CA ARG A 42 -14.39 3.82 -9.34
C ARG A 42 -13.05 3.19 -9.01
N VAL A 43 -12.72 3.10 -7.72
CA VAL A 43 -11.50 2.42 -7.26
C VAL A 43 -11.56 0.93 -7.54
N THR A 44 -12.73 0.31 -7.40
CA THR A 44 -12.97 -1.10 -7.76
C THR A 44 -12.61 -1.38 -9.22
N GLU A 45 -13.03 -0.53 -10.17
CA GLU A 45 -12.67 -0.71 -11.59
C GLU A 45 -11.16 -0.58 -11.84
N ALA A 46 -10.48 0.32 -11.13
CA ALA A 46 -9.01 0.42 -11.21
C ALA A 46 -8.34 -0.87 -10.77
N TYR A 47 -8.78 -1.48 -9.65
CA TYR A 47 -8.27 -2.77 -9.21
C TYR A 47 -8.61 -3.93 -10.15
N ARG A 48 -9.76 -3.90 -10.83
CA ARG A 48 -10.10 -4.89 -11.86
C ARG A 48 -9.15 -4.81 -13.05
N SER A 49 -8.81 -3.60 -13.49
CA SER A 49 -7.81 -3.37 -14.53
C SER A 49 -6.41 -3.86 -14.11
N MET A 50 -6.01 -3.61 -12.85
CA MET A 50 -4.78 -4.15 -12.29
C MET A 50 -4.78 -5.68 -12.25
N ALA A 51 -5.91 -6.31 -11.92
CA ALA A 51 -6.02 -7.78 -11.90
C ALA A 51 -5.87 -8.39 -13.30
N ASP A 52 -6.51 -7.79 -14.31
CA ASP A 52 -6.40 -8.22 -15.70
C ASP A 52 -4.95 -8.11 -16.21
N ARG A 53 -4.29 -6.98 -15.94
CA ARG A 53 -2.85 -6.80 -16.26
C ARG A 53 -1.96 -7.72 -15.44
N GLY A 54 -2.29 -7.98 -14.17
CA GLY A 54 -1.59 -8.94 -13.33
C GLY A 54 -1.61 -10.35 -13.93
N ALA A 55 -2.76 -10.79 -14.44
CA ALA A 55 -2.91 -12.09 -15.09
C ALA A 55 -2.15 -12.20 -16.42
N LYS A 56 -2.14 -11.13 -17.23
CA LYS A 56 -1.51 -11.11 -18.57
C LYS A 56 -0.01 -10.86 -18.54
N GLU A 57 0.43 -9.96 -17.66
CA GLU A 57 1.79 -9.36 -17.68
C GLU A 57 2.57 -9.61 -16.39
N GLY A 58 1.98 -10.23 -15.36
CA GLY A 58 2.64 -10.35 -14.04
C GLY A 58 2.75 -9.02 -13.30
N ALA A 59 1.96 -8.02 -13.68
CA ALA A 59 2.07 -6.64 -13.20
C ALA A 59 1.81 -6.51 -11.69
N SER A 60 2.80 -5.96 -10.98
CA SER A 60 2.76 -5.57 -9.58
C SER A 60 2.90 -4.06 -9.46
N TYR A 61 2.07 -3.42 -8.64
CA TYR A 61 1.95 -1.97 -8.58
C TYR A 61 2.50 -1.42 -7.27
N ARG A 62 3.26 -0.34 -7.33
CA ARG A 62 3.74 0.34 -6.12
C ARG A 62 2.54 0.75 -5.28
N THR A 63 2.63 0.48 -3.99
CA THR A 63 1.53 0.67 -3.04
C THR A 63 2.08 1.24 -1.74
N LEU A 64 1.42 2.29 -1.24
CA LEU A 64 1.67 2.86 0.08
C LEU A 64 0.52 2.50 1.01
N PHE A 65 0.80 2.21 2.27
CA PHE A 65 -0.19 1.90 3.29
C PHE A 65 0.30 2.35 4.65
N GLN A 66 -0.59 2.43 5.63
CA GLN A 66 -0.23 2.68 7.03
C GLN A 66 -0.22 1.37 7.79
N ARG A 67 0.80 1.16 8.63
CA ARG A 67 0.85 0.07 9.59
C ARG A 67 0.81 0.63 11.00
N GLN A 68 -0.16 0.18 11.78
CA GLN A 68 -0.21 0.42 13.21
C GLN A 68 0.79 -0.48 13.93
N ARG A 69 1.66 0.11 14.75
CA ARG A 69 2.56 -0.62 15.64
C ARG A 69 1.92 -0.87 16.99
N ASP A 70 2.52 -1.77 17.76
CA ASP A 70 2.10 -2.05 19.14
C ASP A 70 2.21 -0.81 20.07
N SER A 71 3.08 0.15 19.72
CA SER A 71 3.18 1.45 20.40
C SER A 71 1.99 2.38 20.14
N GLY A 72 1.12 2.04 19.18
CA GLY A 72 0.01 2.88 18.71
C GLY A 72 0.37 3.81 17.56
N ASP A 73 1.64 3.91 17.18
CA ASP A 73 2.09 4.73 16.06
C ASP A 73 1.65 4.14 14.71
N ASN A 74 1.26 5.01 13.78
CA ASN A 74 0.94 4.64 12.40
C ASN A 74 2.07 5.10 11.47
N LEU A 75 2.81 4.14 10.92
CA LEU A 75 3.91 4.42 10.00
C LEU A 75 3.50 4.14 8.56
N ALA A 76 3.92 5.01 7.64
CA ALA A 76 3.75 4.75 6.21
C ALA A 76 4.76 3.68 5.75
N CYS A 77 4.24 2.63 5.15
CA CYS A 77 5.00 1.54 4.55
C CYS A 77 4.88 1.59 3.02
N GLU A 78 5.84 0.95 2.35
CA GLU A 78 5.86 0.82 0.90
C GLU A 78 5.96 -0.66 0.51
N GLY A 79 5.23 -1.04 -0.53
CA GLY A 79 5.35 -2.36 -1.13
C GLY A 79 4.90 -2.36 -2.59
N TRP A 80 4.89 -3.56 -3.14
CA TRP A 80 4.38 -3.86 -4.48
C TRP A 80 3.21 -4.81 -4.35
N LEU A 81 2.07 -4.43 -4.92
CA LEU A 81 0.83 -5.18 -4.83
C LEU A 81 0.55 -5.87 -6.16
N PHE A 82 0.62 -7.19 -6.15
CA PHE A 82 0.16 -8.03 -7.25
C PHE A 82 -1.32 -8.37 -7.03
N VAL A 83 -2.20 -7.80 -7.83
CA VAL A 83 -3.65 -8.01 -7.70
C VAL A 83 -4.03 -9.29 -8.42
N ARG A 84 -4.55 -10.29 -7.70
CA ARG A 84 -4.93 -11.59 -8.26
C ARG A 84 -6.36 -11.59 -8.80
N ARG A 85 -7.30 -11.06 -8.01
CA ARG A 85 -8.71 -10.93 -8.38
C ARG A 85 -9.45 -9.95 -7.49
N VAL A 86 -10.52 -9.40 -8.04
CA VAL A 86 -11.48 -8.55 -7.33
C VAL A 86 -12.82 -9.28 -7.26
N LEU A 87 -13.40 -9.35 -6.07
CA LEU A 87 -14.67 -10.02 -5.77
C LEU A 87 -15.65 -8.97 -5.26
N THR A 88 -16.92 -9.09 -5.61
CA THR A 88 -17.99 -8.25 -5.07
C THR A 88 -19.04 -9.17 -4.45
N GLU A 89 -19.13 -9.18 -3.13
CA GLU A 89 -20.01 -10.07 -2.37
C GLU A 89 -20.67 -9.26 -1.24
N GLY A 90 -21.99 -9.40 -1.06
CA GLY A 90 -22.70 -8.82 0.10
C GLY A 90 -22.61 -7.29 0.25
N GLY A 91 -22.37 -6.55 -0.85
CA GLY A 91 -22.23 -5.09 -0.83
C GLY A 91 -20.82 -4.60 -0.50
N THR A 92 -19.83 -5.49 -0.35
CA THR A 92 -18.42 -5.13 -0.16
C THR A 92 -17.57 -5.62 -1.33
N THR A 93 -16.63 -4.79 -1.77
CA THR A 93 -15.61 -5.21 -2.74
C THR A 93 -14.38 -5.71 -2.01
N ARG A 94 -13.97 -6.94 -2.32
CA ARG A 94 -12.79 -7.60 -1.75
C ARG A 94 -11.74 -7.86 -2.81
N ILE A 95 -10.51 -7.49 -2.53
CA ILE A 95 -9.36 -7.69 -3.41
C ILE A 95 -8.48 -8.78 -2.81
N ARG A 96 -8.21 -9.83 -3.58
CA ARG A 96 -7.18 -10.82 -3.22
C ARG A 96 -5.89 -10.43 -3.92
N ALA A 97 -4.82 -10.23 -3.15
CA ALA A 97 -3.55 -9.77 -3.67
C ALA A 97 -2.38 -10.51 -3.01
N THR A 98 -1.19 -10.29 -3.55
CA THR A 98 0.08 -10.61 -2.91
C THR A 98 0.84 -9.31 -2.73
N LEU A 99 1.26 -9.01 -1.50
CA LEU A 99 2.03 -7.83 -1.15
C LEU A 99 3.50 -8.22 -0.97
N PHE A 100 4.39 -7.50 -1.64
CA PHE A 100 5.83 -7.62 -1.47
C PHE A 100 6.35 -6.32 -0.84
N GLU A 101 6.75 -6.36 0.43
CA GLU A 101 7.23 -5.15 1.12
C GLU A 101 8.54 -4.65 0.51
N GLY A 102 8.61 -3.36 0.24
CA GLY A 102 9.78 -2.67 -0.30
C GLY A 102 10.48 -1.79 0.72
N PHE A 103 9.78 -1.36 1.77
CA PHE A 103 10.38 -0.62 2.88
C PHE A 103 9.59 -0.78 4.18
N THR A 104 10.33 -0.94 5.28
CA THR A 104 9.85 -0.73 6.66
C THR A 104 10.85 0.12 7.44
N LEU A 105 10.42 0.83 8.48
CA LEU A 105 11.36 1.62 9.29
C LEU A 105 12.40 0.72 9.99
N GLU A 106 11.96 -0.47 10.42
CA GLU A 106 12.77 -1.44 11.15
C GLU A 106 13.86 -2.04 10.28
N GLN A 107 13.54 -2.43 9.05
CA GLN A 107 14.46 -3.16 8.17
C GLN A 107 15.07 -2.26 7.10
N GLY A 108 14.54 -1.05 6.90
CA GLY A 108 14.93 -0.15 5.81
C GLY A 108 14.40 -0.63 4.47
N THR A 109 15.17 -0.40 3.41
CA THR A 109 14.82 -0.85 2.06
C THR A 109 14.95 -2.37 1.97
N LEU A 110 13.87 -3.01 1.55
CA LEU A 110 13.79 -4.43 1.27
C LEU A 110 13.88 -4.63 -0.23
N THR A 111 14.48 -5.74 -0.66
CA THR A 111 14.45 -6.16 -2.06
C THR A 111 13.28 -7.11 -2.24
N PRO A 112 12.19 -6.70 -2.89
CA PRO A 112 11.06 -7.58 -3.15
C PRO A 112 11.51 -8.72 -4.08
N THR A 113 11.19 -9.94 -3.69
CA THR A 113 11.40 -11.16 -4.47
C THR A 113 10.11 -11.97 -4.52
N PRO A 114 9.92 -12.86 -5.50
CA PRO A 114 8.77 -13.74 -5.53
C PRO A 114 8.55 -14.47 -4.19
N GLU A 115 9.58 -14.90 -3.49
CA GLU A 115 9.49 -15.67 -2.25
C GLU A 115 9.03 -14.85 -1.03
N THR A 116 9.23 -13.53 -1.07
CA THR A 116 8.84 -12.61 0.03
C THR A 116 7.36 -12.18 0.00
N GLY A 117 6.59 -12.66 -0.98
CA GLY A 117 5.21 -12.26 -1.17
C GLY A 117 4.27 -12.79 -0.09
N VAL A 118 3.53 -11.88 0.56
CA VAL A 118 2.50 -12.22 1.54
C VAL A 118 1.12 -12.11 0.90
N LYS A 119 0.32 -13.17 0.98
CA LYS A 119 -1.07 -13.15 0.51
C LYS A 119 -1.89 -12.25 1.45
N ILE A 120 -2.54 -11.24 0.88
CA ILE A 120 -3.40 -10.33 1.64
C ILE A 120 -4.77 -10.21 1.01
N THR A 121 -5.71 -9.74 1.82
CA THR A 121 -7.08 -9.47 1.44
C THR A 121 -7.39 -8.02 1.79
N LEU A 122 -7.82 -7.22 0.81
CA LEU A 122 -8.23 -5.85 1.05
C LEU A 122 -9.74 -5.72 0.86
N ASP A 123 -10.37 -4.85 1.65
CA ASP A 123 -11.76 -4.43 1.45
C ASP A 123 -11.78 -2.95 1.04
N ILE A 124 -12.60 -2.60 0.04
CA ILE A 124 -12.87 -1.22 -0.37
C ILE A 124 -14.25 -0.83 0.12
N TYR A 125 -14.36 0.37 0.69
CA TYR A 125 -15.62 0.94 1.13
C TYR A 125 -15.62 2.46 0.98
N ASP A 126 -16.83 3.03 0.90
CA ASP A 126 -17.01 4.47 0.95
C ASP A 126 -16.77 4.98 2.38
N GLU A 127 -16.14 6.14 2.51
CA GLU A 127 -15.92 6.81 3.79
C GLU A 127 -16.48 8.23 3.76
N LEU A 128 -17.01 8.68 4.90
CA LEU A 128 -17.38 10.09 5.10
C LEU A 128 -16.16 10.85 5.63
N LEU A 129 -15.73 11.85 4.88
CA LEU A 129 -14.63 12.72 5.23
C LEU A 129 -15.18 14.04 5.75
N MET A 130 -14.70 14.46 6.92
CA MET A 130 -15.10 15.72 7.53
C MET A 130 -13.92 16.69 7.48
N GLN A 131 -13.93 17.58 6.49
CA GLN A 131 -12.93 18.64 6.31
C GLN A 131 -13.64 19.93 5.90
N ASN A 132 -14.09 20.71 6.90
CA ASN A 132 -14.90 21.93 6.76
C ASN A 132 -16.29 21.73 6.11
N SER A 133 -16.50 20.65 5.37
CA SER A 133 -17.79 20.13 4.89
C SER A 133 -17.76 18.60 4.84
N LEU A 134 -18.94 17.98 4.80
CA LEU A 134 -19.09 16.53 4.62
C LEU A 134 -18.77 16.18 3.16
N LYS A 135 -17.79 15.30 2.93
CA LYS A 135 -17.44 14.78 1.60
C LYS A 135 -17.49 13.26 1.60
N LEU A 136 -17.87 12.68 0.48
CA LEU A 136 -17.74 11.25 0.21
C LEU A 136 -16.33 10.98 -0.33
N GLY A 137 -15.67 9.98 0.22
CA GLY A 137 -14.42 9.41 -0.30
C GLY A 137 -14.48 7.90 -0.28
N CYS A 138 -13.34 7.26 -0.49
CA CYS A 138 -13.22 5.83 -0.33
C CYS A 138 -11.92 5.48 0.39
N ARG A 139 -11.93 4.34 1.05
CA ARG A 139 -10.79 3.78 1.76
C ARG A 139 -10.63 2.31 1.40
N THR A 140 -9.38 1.88 1.25
CA THR A 140 -9.01 0.49 1.06
C THR A 140 -8.18 0.07 2.26
N ASP A 141 -8.66 -0.91 3.01
CA ASP A 141 -7.97 -1.42 4.20
C ASP A 141 -7.75 -2.92 4.09
N ARG A 142 -6.80 -3.45 4.85
CA ARG A 142 -6.59 -4.88 4.93
C ARG A 142 -7.68 -5.52 5.80
N HIS A 143 -8.28 -6.58 5.25
CA HIS A 143 -9.33 -7.34 5.89
C HIS A 143 -8.79 -8.38 6.89
N ASP A 144 -7.68 -9.04 6.54
CA ASP A 144 -7.13 -10.16 7.30
C ASP A 144 -6.10 -9.76 8.38
N ASP A 145 -5.72 -8.48 8.46
CA ASP A 145 -4.93 -7.91 9.55
C ASP A 145 -5.31 -6.42 9.70
N ALA A 146 -5.93 -6.09 10.84
CA ALA A 146 -6.45 -4.74 11.10
C ALA A 146 -5.36 -3.67 11.28
N ARG A 147 -4.08 -4.07 11.40
CA ARG A 147 -2.97 -3.12 11.56
C ARG A 147 -2.64 -2.38 10.27
N ASP A 148 -2.92 -2.97 9.11
CA ASP A 148 -2.61 -2.36 7.82
C ASP A 148 -3.84 -1.65 7.23
N THR A 149 -3.75 -0.34 7.03
CA THR A 149 -4.87 0.50 6.59
C THR A 149 -4.46 1.50 5.52
N ARG A 150 -5.43 2.15 4.89
CA ARG A 150 -5.28 3.23 3.91
C ARG A 150 -4.32 2.89 2.77
N PHE A 151 -4.55 1.74 2.14
CA PHE A 151 -3.81 1.32 0.94
C PHE A 151 -4.09 2.28 -0.23
N ILE A 152 -3.02 2.80 -0.83
CA ILE A 152 -3.03 3.61 -2.05
C ILE A 152 -2.09 2.94 -3.06
N THR A 153 -2.68 2.45 -4.15
CA THR A 153 -1.95 1.73 -5.21
C THR A 153 -1.83 2.61 -6.45
N PHE A 154 -0.60 2.78 -6.96
CA PHE A 154 -0.28 3.71 -8.03
C PHE A 154 -0.25 3.00 -9.39
N LEU A 155 -1.12 3.41 -10.32
CA LEU A 155 -1.26 2.80 -11.65
C LEU A 155 -0.07 3.04 -12.59
N ASP A 156 0.69 4.11 -12.35
CA ASP A 156 1.83 4.54 -13.16
C ASP A 156 3.17 3.91 -12.73
N SER A 157 3.19 3.24 -11.59
CA SER A 157 4.40 2.67 -10.98
C SER A 157 4.32 1.14 -10.96
N VAL A 158 4.82 0.50 -12.03
CA VAL A 158 4.59 -0.94 -12.31
C VAL A 158 5.90 -1.73 -12.44
N ARG A 159 5.90 -2.95 -11.92
CA ARG A 159 6.95 -3.97 -12.06
C ARG A 159 6.38 -5.28 -12.57
N GLY A 160 7.09 -6.00 -13.42
CA GLY A 160 6.69 -7.33 -13.93
C GLY A 160 7.52 -8.49 -13.38
N ASP A 161 8.60 -8.19 -12.64
CA ASP A 161 9.59 -9.17 -12.18
C ASP A 161 9.20 -9.89 -10.88
N LEU A 162 8.13 -9.45 -10.20
CA LEU A 162 7.68 -9.99 -8.91
C LEU A 162 6.61 -11.10 -9.04
N GLN A 163 6.32 -11.54 -10.26
CA GLN A 163 5.35 -12.60 -10.48
C GLN A 163 5.86 -13.93 -9.88
N GLN A 164 5.16 -14.45 -8.87
CA GLN A 164 5.30 -15.86 -8.49
C GLN A 164 4.75 -16.72 -9.63
N ARG A 165 5.58 -17.58 -10.23
CA ARG A 165 5.11 -18.74 -10.98
C ARG A 165 4.64 -19.78 -9.95
N GLY A 166 3.37 -19.75 -9.54
CA GLY A 166 2.79 -20.74 -8.61
C GLY A 166 1.49 -20.32 -7.95
#